data_AF-A0A1D6P5J0-F1
#
_entry.id   AF-A0A1D6P5J0-F1
#
_cell.length_a   1.000
_cell.length_b   1.000
_cell.length_c   1.000
_cell.angle_alpha   90.00
_cell.angle_beta   90.00
_cell.angle_gamma   90.00
#
_symmetry.space_group_name_H-M   'P 1'
#
loop_
_entity.id
_entity.type
_entity.pdbx_description
1 polymer ?
#
loop_
_entity_poly.entity_id
_entity_poly.type
_entity_poly.pdbx_seq_one_letter_code
_entity_poly.pdbx_strand_id
1 'polypeptide(L)'
;MQVVWGLISMVDAEKRLLANALEDVDNQVFILLSDSCVPLHSFDYVYNYLMGTNVSFIDCFKDPGPHGSGRYSIEMYPEIDERDFRKGAQWFAVTRRHALMILADSLYYKKFKLYCKVCCGIIIFRNYLSPVIYSQQKGATVLQMSIICQPCSMSMVDPGGISNWSVTHVDWSEGKWHPRSYSADDVTYDLLKNITAVDENFHVTSDDKKLVMQKPCLWNGSKRPCYLFARKFNPEALDNLLKQFTSYTSV
;
A
#
# COMPACT_ATOMS: atom_id res chain seq x y z
N MET A 1 21.56 -8.74 1.33
CA MET A 1 20.86 -7.59 1.95
C MET A 1 19.70 -8.15 2.75
N GLN A 2 19.53 -7.76 4.01
CA GLN A 2 18.40 -8.23 4.84
C GLN A 2 17.26 -7.21 4.77
N VAL A 3 16.07 -7.66 4.38
CA VAL A 3 14.85 -6.85 4.44
C VAL A 3 14.38 -6.85 5.88
N VAL A 4 14.20 -5.66 6.45
CA VAL A 4 13.71 -5.49 7.82
C VAL A 4 12.38 -4.79 7.73
N TRP A 5 11.40 -5.29 8.48
CA TRP A 5 10.08 -4.71 8.51
C TRP A 5 10.13 -3.27 9.01
N GLY A 6 9.55 -2.37 8.23
CA GLY A 6 9.75 -0.95 8.43
C GLY A 6 11.22 -0.52 8.35
N LEU A 7 12.00 -1.11 7.47
CA LEU A 7 13.23 -0.57 6.89
C LEU A 7 13.00 0.42 5.74
N ILE A 8 13.87 1.41 5.52
CA ILE A 8 14.13 1.85 4.12
C ILE A 8 14.64 0.68 3.26
N SER A 9 15.20 -0.36 3.89
CA SER A 9 15.59 -1.60 3.23
C SER A 9 14.44 -2.34 2.54
N MET A 10 13.18 -2.07 2.91
CA MET A 10 12.02 -2.58 2.15
C MET A 10 11.91 -1.89 0.79
N VAL A 11 11.98 -0.55 0.76
CA VAL A 11 11.97 0.24 -0.48
C VAL A 11 13.17 -0.11 -1.36
N ASP A 12 14.35 -0.33 -0.76
CA ASP A 12 15.53 -0.80 -1.50
C ASP A 12 15.31 -2.17 -2.14
N ALA A 13 14.60 -3.09 -1.48
CA ALA A 13 14.29 -4.40 -2.03
C ALA A 13 13.24 -4.29 -3.15
N GLU A 14 12.19 -3.50 -2.96
CA GLU A 14 11.18 -3.21 -3.99
C GLU A 14 11.81 -2.61 -5.25
N LYS A 15 12.70 -1.61 -5.10
CA LYS A 15 13.44 -1.02 -6.23
C LYS A 15 14.31 -2.06 -6.93
N ARG A 16 14.95 -2.98 -6.22
CA ARG A 16 15.74 -4.06 -6.83
C ARG A 16 14.87 -5.05 -7.61
N LEU A 17 13.71 -5.41 -7.07
CA LEU A 17 12.75 -6.27 -7.77
C LEU A 17 12.23 -5.60 -9.05
N LEU A 18 11.87 -4.31 -8.98
CA LEU A 18 11.46 -3.53 -10.14
C LEU A 18 12.58 -3.43 -11.18
N ALA A 19 13.81 -3.16 -10.77
CA ALA A 19 14.97 -3.07 -11.68
C ALA A 19 15.18 -4.39 -12.44
N ASN A 20 15.16 -5.51 -11.74
CA ASN A 20 15.30 -6.83 -12.36
C ASN A 20 14.14 -7.14 -13.32
N ALA A 21 12.90 -6.82 -12.94
CA ALA A 21 11.74 -7.06 -13.79
C ALA A 21 11.72 -6.13 -15.03
N LEU A 22 12.31 -4.94 -14.94
CA LEU A 22 12.38 -3.97 -16.03
C LEU A 22 13.41 -4.33 -17.11
N GLU A 23 14.33 -5.26 -16.85
CA GLU A 23 15.28 -5.78 -17.84
C GLU A 23 14.54 -6.44 -19.01
N ASP A 24 13.41 -7.09 -18.73
CA ASP A 24 12.50 -7.56 -19.75
C ASP A 24 11.69 -6.37 -20.31
N VAL A 25 11.83 -6.13 -21.61
CA VAL A 25 11.17 -5.04 -22.32
C VAL A 25 9.67 -5.27 -22.51
N ASP A 26 9.23 -6.53 -22.46
CA ASP A 26 7.84 -6.91 -22.65
C ASP A 26 7.01 -6.69 -21.38
N ASN A 27 7.64 -6.60 -20.21
CA ASN A 27 6.97 -6.27 -18.95
C ASN A 27 6.41 -4.83 -18.96
N GLN A 28 5.07 -4.71 -19.04
CA GLN A 28 4.35 -3.42 -19.07
C GLN A 28 3.75 -3.01 -17.72
N VAL A 29 3.42 -3.97 -16.85
CA VAL A 29 2.80 -3.72 -15.53
C VAL A 29 3.53 -4.53 -14.47
N PHE A 30 3.77 -3.92 -13.31
CA PHE A 30 4.53 -4.48 -12.19
C PHE A 30 3.66 -4.48 -10.95
N ILE A 31 3.45 -5.66 -10.36
CA ILE A 31 2.57 -5.85 -9.21
C ILE A 31 3.43 -6.32 -8.03
N LEU A 32 3.32 -5.64 -6.88
CA LEU A 32 4.00 -6.06 -5.66
C LEU A 32 3.09 -6.94 -4.81
N LEU A 33 3.46 -8.21 -4.65
CA LEU A 33 2.74 -9.20 -3.85
C LEU A 33 3.68 -9.83 -2.79
N SER A 34 3.08 -10.51 -1.82
CA SER A 34 3.80 -11.35 -0.85
C SER A 34 3.25 -12.77 -0.86
N ASP A 35 3.95 -13.69 -0.18
CA ASP A 35 3.56 -15.09 0.07
C ASP A 35 2.13 -15.29 0.61
N SER A 36 1.60 -14.28 1.30
CA SER A 36 0.28 -14.26 1.93
C SER A 36 -0.80 -13.55 1.10
N CYS A 37 -0.50 -13.22 -0.17
CA CYS A 37 -1.45 -12.67 -1.13
C CYS A 37 -2.04 -13.79 -2.00
N VAL A 38 -3.32 -13.67 -2.34
CA VAL A 38 -4.02 -14.58 -3.26
C VAL A 38 -4.73 -13.78 -4.35
N PRO A 39 -4.81 -14.31 -5.58
CA PRO A 39 -5.65 -13.72 -6.62
C PRO A 39 -7.12 -13.88 -6.26
N LEU A 40 -7.94 -12.91 -6.63
CA LEU A 40 -9.40 -12.93 -6.42
C LEU A 40 -10.20 -13.27 -7.68
N HIS A 41 -9.56 -13.14 -8.85
CA HIS A 41 -10.17 -13.34 -10.16
C HIS A 41 -9.28 -14.23 -11.04
N SER A 42 -9.81 -14.67 -12.18
CA SER A 42 -9.05 -15.41 -13.18
C SER A 42 -7.91 -14.57 -13.75
N PHE A 43 -6.88 -15.23 -14.27
CA PHE A 43 -5.75 -14.57 -14.91
C PHE A 43 -6.21 -13.61 -16.02
N ASP A 44 -7.12 -14.04 -16.90
CA ASP A 44 -7.63 -13.22 -18.00
C ASP A 44 -8.33 -11.96 -17.50
N TYR A 45 -9.09 -12.05 -16.41
CA TYR A 45 -9.72 -10.86 -15.80
C TYR A 45 -8.65 -9.90 -15.29
N VAL A 46 -7.69 -10.39 -14.51
CA VAL A 46 -6.60 -9.57 -13.95
C VAL A 46 -5.77 -8.92 -15.06
N TYR A 47 -5.40 -9.69 -16.07
CA TYR A 47 -4.63 -9.24 -17.22
C TYR A 47 -5.38 -8.13 -17.98
N ASN A 48 -6.63 -8.37 -18.37
CA ASN A 48 -7.41 -7.38 -19.10
C ASN A 48 -7.71 -6.13 -18.26
N TYR A 49 -7.91 -6.28 -16.96
CA TYR A 49 -8.12 -5.16 -16.04
C TYR A 49 -6.90 -4.25 -15.99
N LEU A 50 -5.71 -4.82 -15.83
CA LEU A 50 -4.46 -4.07 -15.69
C LEU A 50 -3.95 -3.53 -17.03
N MET A 51 -4.03 -4.32 -18.10
CA MET A 51 -3.56 -3.92 -19.44
C MET A 51 -4.55 -3.01 -20.16
N GLY A 52 -5.83 -3.01 -19.77
CA GLY A 52 -6.87 -2.18 -20.36
C GLY A 52 -6.89 -0.74 -19.86
N THR A 53 -5.91 -0.33 -19.04
CA THR A 53 -5.80 1.05 -18.56
C THR A 53 -4.34 1.52 -18.52
N ASN A 54 -4.14 2.85 -18.63
CA ASN A 54 -2.81 3.48 -18.58
C ASN A 54 -2.49 4.07 -17.20
N VAL A 55 -3.36 3.88 -16.21
CA VAL A 55 -3.16 4.36 -14.84
C VAL A 55 -2.44 3.33 -13.98
N SER A 56 -1.77 3.79 -12.94
CA SER A 56 -1.20 2.93 -11.90
C SER A 56 -2.07 2.91 -10.66
N PHE A 57 -2.24 1.72 -10.10
CA PHE A 57 -3.01 1.47 -8.90
C PHE A 57 -2.11 1.62 -7.68
N ILE A 58 -1.95 2.86 -7.24
CA ILE A 58 -1.23 3.25 -6.05
C ILE A 58 -2.24 3.90 -5.11
N ASP A 59 -2.37 3.34 -3.92
CA ASP A 59 -3.16 3.94 -2.86
C ASP A 59 -2.50 5.25 -2.39
N CYS A 60 -3.28 6.33 -2.35
CA CYS A 60 -2.76 7.68 -2.11
C CYS A 60 -3.86 8.61 -1.57
N PHE A 61 -3.73 8.99 -0.30
CA PHE A 61 -4.67 9.88 0.37
C PHE A 61 -3.98 10.80 1.38
N LYS A 62 -4.68 11.87 1.77
CA LYS A 62 -4.22 12.78 2.82
C LYS A 62 -4.79 12.29 4.15
N ASP A 63 -3.90 12.04 5.11
CA ASP A 63 -4.26 11.69 6.49
C ASP A 63 -3.67 12.77 7.41
N PRO A 64 -4.49 13.67 7.98
CA PRO A 64 -4.00 14.75 8.84
C PRO A 64 -3.53 14.25 10.22
N GLY A 65 -3.80 12.99 10.57
CA GLY A 65 -3.50 12.46 11.89
C GLY A 65 -2.04 12.01 12.10
N PRO A 66 -1.73 11.41 13.27
CA PRO A 66 -0.38 10.97 13.65
C PRO A 66 0.19 9.85 12.77
N HIS A 67 -0.64 9.22 11.93
CA HIS A 67 -0.22 8.19 10.98
C HIS A 67 -0.02 8.72 9.56
N GLY A 68 -0.38 9.98 9.27
CA GLY A 68 -0.07 10.66 8.02
C GLY A 68 0.81 11.87 8.26
N SER A 69 0.26 13.08 8.10
CA SER A 69 0.94 14.38 8.21
C SER A 69 1.66 14.58 9.53
N GLY A 70 1.22 13.96 10.64
CA GLY A 70 1.96 14.00 11.90
C GLY A 70 3.37 13.37 11.84
N ARG A 71 3.74 12.77 10.71
CA ARG A 71 5.06 12.17 10.43
C ARG A 71 5.90 12.99 9.46
N TYR A 72 5.35 14.09 8.96
CA TYR A 72 6.10 15.02 8.15
C TYR A 72 7.20 15.68 8.98
N SER A 73 8.33 15.96 8.35
CA SER A 73 9.47 16.64 8.95
C SER A 73 9.80 17.84 8.07
N ILE A 74 10.02 18.98 8.70
CA ILE A 74 10.24 20.25 8.00
C ILE A 74 11.50 20.22 7.15
N GLU A 75 12.45 19.34 7.46
CA GLU A 75 13.69 19.12 6.70
C GLU A 75 13.45 18.45 5.33
N MET A 76 12.25 17.91 5.08
CA MET A 76 11.85 17.46 3.75
C MET A 76 11.53 18.62 2.80
N TYR A 77 11.26 19.81 3.32
CA TYR A 77 11.15 21.06 2.55
C TYR A 77 12.53 21.48 1.99
N PRO A 78 12.62 22.11 0.81
CA PRO A 78 11.53 22.46 -0.11
C PRO A 78 11.09 21.35 -1.07
N GLU A 79 11.80 20.22 -1.10
CA GLU A 79 11.54 19.15 -2.09
C GLU A 79 10.17 18.50 -1.89
N ILE A 80 9.74 18.33 -0.64
CA ILE A 80 8.43 17.79 -0.29
C ILE A 80 7.77 18.78 0.66
N ASP A 81 6.74 19.47 0.19
CA ASP A 81 5.91 20.31 1.04
C ASP A 81 4.94 19.42 1.85
N GLU A 82 4.60 19.83 3.07
CA GLU A 82 3.65 19.13 3.92
C GLU A 82 2.29 18.93 3.21
N ARG A 83 1.87 19.91 2.40
CA ARG A 83 0.62 19.82 1.64
C ARG A 83 0.63 18.71 0.60
N ASP A 84 1.81 18.27 0.18
CA ASP A 84 2.05 17.25 -0.84
C ASP A 84 2.40 15.88 -0.21
N PHE A 85 2.60 15.84 1.11
CA PHE A 85 2.79 14.61 1.86
C PHE A 85 1.53 13.73 1.83
N ARG A 86 1.67 12.47 1.44
CA ARG A 86 0.57 11.51 1.29
C ARG A 86 0.86 10.20 2.02
N LYS A 87 -0.21 9.53 2.43
CA LYS A 87 -0.21 8.17 2.96
C LYS A 87 -0.87 7.25 1.92
N GLY A 88 -0.54 5.97 1.95
CA GLY A 88 -1.12 4.95 1.09
C GLY A 88 -0.84 3.53 1.56
N ALA A 89 -0.88 2.59 0.62
CA ALA A 89 -0.54 1.19 0.84
C ALA A 89 0.84 0.90 0.27
N GLN A 90 1.52 -0.10 0.84
CA GLN A 90 2.78 -0.59 0.27
C GLN A 90 2.53 -1.36 -1.04
N TRP A 91 1.39 -2.05 -1.16
CA TRP A 91 1.05 -2.84 -2.34
C TRP A 91 0.59 -1.94 -3.47
N PHE A 92 1.23 -2.09 -4.62
CA PHE A 92 0.93 -1.33 -5.82
C PHE A 92 0.83 -2.25 -7.05
N ALA A 93 0.13 -1.75 -8.07
CA ALA A 93 0.31 -2.20 -9.44
C ALA A 93 0.65 -0.98 -10.30
N VAL A 94 1.86 -0.93 -10.86
CA VAL A 94 2.38 0.23 -11.58
C VAL A 94 2.69 -0.09 -13.03
N THR A 95 2.48 0.87 -13.92
CA THR A 95 2.88 0.77 -15.32
C THR A 95 4.40 0.88 -15.45
N ARG A 96 4.95 0.42 -16.57
CA ARG A 96 6.38 0.52 -16.89
C ARG A 96 6.92 1.93 -16.77
N ARG A 97 6.14 2.93 -17.22
CA ARG A 97 6.50 4.34 -17.08
C ARG A 97 6.71 4.73 -15.62
N HIS A 98 5.76 4.41 -14.75
CA HIS A 98 5.89 4.71 -13.31
C HIS A 98 6.97 3.86 -12.65
N ALA A 99 7.18 2.60 -13.04
CA ALA A 99 8.28 1.79 -12.53
C ALA A 99 9.65 2.43 -12.82
N LEU A 100 9.86 2.93 -14.05
CA LEU A 100 11.06 3.67 -14.41
C LEU A 100 11.24 4.95 -13.59
N MET A 101 10.15 5.68 -13.32
CA MET A 101 10.17 6.86 -12.45
C MET A 101 10.57 6.52 -11.00
N ILE A 102 10.03 5.41 -10.44
CA ILE A 102 10.42 4.91 -9.10
C ILE A 102 11.91 4.61 -9.04
N LEU A 103 12.45 3.98 -10.09
CA LEU A 103 13.88 3.66 -10.14
C LEU A 103 14.76 4.90 -10.27
N ALA A 104 14.40 5.80 -11.18
CA ALA A 104 15.13 7.03 -11.44
C ALA A 104 15.09 8.02 -10.27
N ASP A 105 14.06 7.95 -9.41
CA ASP A 105 13.98 8.81 -8.24
C ASP A 105 15.14 8.56 -7.27
N SER A 106 15.95 9.61 -7.11
CA SER A 106 17.00 9.69 -6.09
C SER A 106 16.79 10.87 -5.14
N LEU A 107 15.92 11.82 -5.48
CA LEU A 107 15.72 13.04 -4.71
C LEU A 107 14.77 12.78 -3.55
N TYR A 108 13.54 12.34 -3.85
CA TYR A 108 12.52 12.08 -2.84
C TYR A 108 12.92 10.87 -1.99
N TYR A 109 13.42 9.80 -2.62
CA TYR A 109 13.98 8.65 -1.91
C TYR A 109 15.02 9.05 -0.85
N LYS A 110 15.97 9.95 -1.15
CA LYS A 110 16.97 10.42 -0.18
C LYS A 110 16.33 11.19 0.98
N LYS A 111 15.36 12.06 0.70
CA LYS A 111 14.64 12.81 1.73
C LYS A 111 13.88 11.87 2.67
N PHE A 112 13.10 10.94 2.12
CA PHE A 112 12.39 9.95 2.92
C PHE A 112 13.35 9.09 3.75
N LYS A 113 14.44 8.60 3.15
CA LYS A 113 15.48 7.83 3.85
C LYS A 113 16.10 8.59 5.04
N LEU A 114 16.29 9.89 4.92
CA LEU A 114 16.92 10.72 5.95
C LEU A 114 15.95 11.12 7.06
N TYR A 115 14.71 11.47 6.69
CA TYR A 115 13.81 12.24 7.56
C TYR A 115 12.54 11.49 7.97
N CYS A 116 12.12 10.46 7.24
CA CYS A 116 11.01 9.62 7.67
C CYS A 116 11.53 8.47 8.57
N LYS A 117 12.34 8.82 9.58
CA LYS A 117 12.89 7.87 10.55
C LYS A 117 11.85 7.48 11.59
N VAL A 118 12.08 6.32 12.22
CA VAL A 118 11.32 5.83 13.37
C VAL A 118 11.11 6.98 14.36
N CYS A 119 9.86 7.34 14.68
CA CYS A 119 9.55 8.00 15.94
C CYS A 119 9.92 7.04 17.08
N CYS A 120 11.22 6.95 17.38
CA CYS A 120 11.68 6.46 18.66
C CYS A 120 11.28 7.59 19.61
N GLY A 121 10.34 7.32 20.51
CA GLY A 121 9.69 8.32 21.36
C GLY A 121 10.65 9.32 21.98
N ILE A 122 10.88 10.41 21.28
CA ILE A 122 11.20 11.71 21.84
C ILE A 122 10.18 12.63 21.21
N ILE A 123 9.00 12.65 21.81
CA ILE A 123 8.25 13.89 21.83
C ILE A 123 9.18 14.84 22.58
N ILE A 124 9.91 15.70 21.88
CA ILE A 124 10.43 16.91 22.52
C ILE A 124 9.19 17.76 22.73
N PHE A 125 8.42 17.44 23.77
CA PHE A 125 7.58 18.45 24.39
C PHE A 125 8.59 19.50 24.82
N ARG A 126 8.55 20.67 24.15
CA ARG A 126 9.06 21.88 24.76
C ARG A 126 8.38 21.98 26.14
N ASN A 127 9.16 21.64 27.17
CA ASN A 127 8.99 21.99 28.58
C ASN A 127 8.08 21.19 29.52
N TYR A 128 7.80 19.89 29.38
CA TYR A 128 7.34 19.11 30.55
C TYR A 128 7.86 17.66 30.57
N LEU A 129 8.58 17.35 31.65
CA LEU A 129 9.15 16.04 31.98
C LEU A 129 8.05 15.03 32.34
N SER A 130 8.00 13.91 31.60
CA SER A 130 7.55 12.62 32.14
C SER A 130 8.05 11.47 31.25
N PRO A 131 8.91 10.58 31.76
CA PRO A 131 9.42 9.46 31.00
C PRO A 131 8.40 8.31 31.08
N VAL A 132 7.52 8.20 30.10
CA VAL A 132 6.82 6.93 29.86
C VAL A 132 7.70 6.10 28.93
N ILE A 133 8.42 5.16 29.52
CA ILE A 133 9.22 4.16 28.81
C ILE A 133 8.25 3.20 28.11
N TYR A 134 7.93 3.46 26.84
CA TYR A 134 7.37 2.44 25.95
C TYR A 134 8.51 1.60 25.37
N SER A 135 9.08 0.70 26.19
CA SER A 135 9.96 -0.35 25.70
C SER A 135 9.11 -1.41 24.98
N GLN A 136 8.95 -1.28 23.66
CA GLN A 136 8.75 -2.37 22.67
C GLN A 136 8.35 -1.87 21.26
N GLN A 137 8.20 -0.57 21.00
CA GLN A 137 7.75 -0.04 19.71
C GLN A 137 8.86 0.18 18.66
N LYS A 138 9.84 -0.73 18.54
CA LYS A 138 10.92 -0.58 17.54
C LYS A 138 10.56 -1.07 16.14
N GLY A 139 9.42 -1.76 15.95
CA GLY A 139 9.00 -2.24 14.64
C GLY A 139 8.03 -1.31 13.89
N ALA A 140 7.03 -0.75 14.58
CA ALA A 140 5.75 -0.37 13.96
C ALA A 140 5.77 0.86 13.04
N THR A 141 6.82 1.67 13.09
CA THR A 141 6.73 3.04 12.59
C THR A 141 7.08 3.18 11.11
N VAL A 142 7.62 2.15 10.45
CA VAL A 142 8.23 2.33 9.12
C VAL A 142 7.64 1.39 8.06
N LEU A 143 6.66 0.53 8.40
CA LEU A 143 5.66 0.10 7.40
C LEU A 143 5.13 1.29 6.61
N GLN A 144 5.00 2.41 7.32
CA GLN A 144 4.56 3.68 6.79
C GLN A 144 5.50 4.33 5.79
N MET A 145 6.80 4.00 5.75
CA MET A 145 7.73 4.68 4.84
C MET A 145 7.45 4.30 3.39
N SER A 146 7.30 3.02 3.05
CA SER A 146 6.92 2.59 1.69
C SER A 146 5.55 3.15 1.32
N ILE A 147 4.62 3.04 2.28
CA ILE A 147 3.25 3.58 2.31
C ILE A 147 3.21 5.10 2.04
N ILE A 148 4.22 5.87 2.40
CA ILE A 148 4.25 7.34 2.22
C ILE A 148 5.11 7.74 1.01
N CYS A 149 6.27 7.10 0.83
CA CYS A 149 7.29 7.51 -0.11
C CYS A 149 6.83 7.40 -1.58
N GLN A 150 6.23 6.26 -1.94
CA GLN A 150 5.79 6.03 -3.32
C GLN A 150 4.54 6.85 -3.67
N PRO A 151 3.48 6.89 -2.83
CA PRO A 151 2.29 7.68 -3.13
C PRO A 151 2.57 9.18 -3.19
N CYS A 152 3.37 9.71 -2.25
CA CYS A 152 3.71 11.12 -2.22
C CYS A 152 4.45 11.54 -3.50
N SER A 153 5.54 10.83 -3.85
CA SER A 153 6.33 11.14 -5.04
C SER A 153 5.49 11.08 -6.32
N MET A 154 4.64 10.06 -6.46
CA MET A 154 3.78 9.91 -7.64
C MET A 154 2.70 10.97 -7.71
N SER A 155 2.07 11.32 -6.59
CA SER A 155 1.05 12.38 -6.56
C SER A 155 1.60 13.76 -6.91
N MET A 156 2.89 14.01 -6.67
CA MET A 156 3.56 15.26 -7.04
C MET A 156 3.99 15.28 -8.51
N VAL A 157 4.52 14.15 -9.02
CA VAL A 157 5.09 14.10 -10.37
C VAL A 157 4.03 13.81 -11.44
N ASP A 158 3.07 12.94 -11.14
CA ASP A 158 1.98 12.58 -12.07
C ASP A 158 0.66 12.25 -11.36
N PRO A 159 -0.05 13.27 -10.83
CA PRO A 159 -1.31 13.07 -10.12
C PRO A 159 -2.44 12.48 -10.98
N GLY A 160 -2.38 12.66 -12.31
CA GLY A 160 -3.36 12.12 -13.25
C GLY A 160 -3.08 10.68 -13.67
N GLY A 161 -1.86 10.20 -13.45
CA GLY A 161 -1.42 8.84 -13.80
C GLY A 161 -1.74 7.78 -12.73
N ILE A 162 -2.27 8.16 -11.56
CA ILE A 162 -2.56 7.23 -10.47
C ILE A 162 -4.05 7.19 -10.10
N SER A 163 -4.53 6.03 -9.66
CA SER A 163 -5.94 5.83 -9.29
C SER A 163 -6.30 6.35 -7.89
N ASN A 164 -5.31 6.58 -7.02
CA ASN A 164 -5.45 6.84 -5.58
C ASN A 164 -6.07 5.68 -4.79
N TRP A 165 -5.94 4.45 -5.27
CA TRP A 165 -6.35 3.22 -4.57
C TRP A 165 -5.55 2.01 -5.08
N SER A 166 -5.40 0.96 -4.27
CA SER A 166 -4.62 -0.24 -4.63
C SER A 166 -5.53 -1.41 -5.03
N VAL A 167 -5.09 -2.21 -6.02
CA VAL A 167 -5.75 -3.45 -6.44
C VAL A 167 -5.62 -4.60 -5.43
N THR A 168 -5.01 -4.38 -4.27
CA THR A 168 -4.85 -5.38 -3.23
C THR A 168 -5.75 -5.05 -2.04
N HIS A 169 -6.72 -5.90 -1.76
CA HIS A 169 -7.57 -5.82 -0.57
C HIS A 169 -6.75 -6.10 0.69
N VAL A 170 -6.90 -5.23 1.68
CA VAL A 170 -6.24 -5.34 2.98
C VAL A 170 -7.23 -5.04 4.10
N ASP A 171 -7.43 -6.00 4.99
CA ASP A 171 -8.35 -5.84 6.12
C ASP A 171 -7.66 -5.18 7.31
N TRP A 172 -8.03 -3.94 7.58
CA TRP A 172 -7.56 -3.14 8.72
C TRP A 172 -8.58 -3.04 9.86
N SER A 173 -9.66 -3.84 9.84
CA SER A 173 -10.76 -3.78 10.82
C SER A 173 -10.31 -3.95 12.27
N GLU A 174 -9.21 -4.66 12.52
CA GLU A 174 -8.66 -4.85 13.86
C GLU A 174 -7.97 -3.60 14.44
N GLY A 175 -7.69 -2.57 13.62
CA GLY A 175 -7.00 -1.35 14.07
C GLY A 175 -5.57 -1.57 14.58
N LYS A 176 -4.94 -2.70 14.25
CA LYS A 176 -3.56 -3.03 14.63
C LYS A 176 -2.55 -2.44 13.63
N TRP A 177 -1.27 -2.53 13.98
CA TRP A 177 -0.14 -2.10 13.15
C TRP A 177 0.09 -2.97 11.90
N HIS A 178 -0.54 -4.13 11.86
CA HIS A 178 -0.56 -5.02 10.71
C HIS A 178 -2.02 -5.36 10.38
N PRO A 179 -2.32 -5.65 9.11
CA PRO A 179 -3.66 -6.07 8.75
C PRO A 179 -4.03 -7.41 9.39
N ARG A 180 -5.33 -7.67 9.47
CA ARG A 180 -5.88 -8.95 9.93
C ARG A 180 -5.34 -10.08 9.05
N SER A 181 -5.03 -11.20 9.71
CA SER A 181 -4.80 -12.47 9.02
C SER A 181 -6.09 -13.28 8.97
N TYR A 182 -6.40 -13.87 7.82
CA TYR A 182 -7.45 -14.86 7.66
C TYR A 182 -6.90 -16.26 7.98
N SER A 183 -7.51 -16.93 8.94
CA SER A 183 -7.29 -18.34 9.27
C SER A 183 -8.04 -19.25 8.31
N ALA A 184 -7.89 -20.57 8.45
CA ALA A 184 -8.62 -21.53 7.61
C ALA A 184 -10.15 -21.38 7.73
N ASP A 185 -10.65 -21.15 8.94
CA ASP A 185 -12.09 -21.02 9.23
C ASP A 185 -12.69 -19.74 8.68
N ASP A 186 -11.87 -18.69 8.50
CA ASP A 186 -12.32 -17.44 7.90
C ASP A 186 -12.58 -17.59 6.39
N VAL A 187 -11.87 -18.51 5.72
CA VAL A 187 -11.96 -18.67 4.24
C VAL A 187 -13.23 -19.40 3.84
N THR A 188 -14.26 -18.60 3.58
CA THR A 188 -15.57 -19.04 3.09
C THR A 188 -15.83 -18.51 1.68
N TYR A 189 -16.78 -19.14 0.97
CA TYR A 189 -17.28 -18.63 -0.31
C TYR A 189 -17.75 -17.18 -0.17
N ASP A 190 -18.56 -16.90 0.85
CA ASP A 190 -19.15 -15.58 1.09
C ASP A 190 -18.09 -14.52 1.38
N LEU A 191 -17.03 -14.85 2.12
CA LEU A 191 -15.92 -13.92 2.34
C LEU A 191 -15.30 -13.48 1.01
N LEU A 192 -14.92 -14.43 0.15
CA LEU A 192 -14.28 -14.13 -1.14
C LEU A 192 -15.24 -13.41 -2.09
N LYS A 193 -16.52 -13.78 -2.08
CA LYS A 193 -17.57 -13.11 -2.86
C LYS A 193 -17.76 -11.65 -2.43
N ASN A 194 -17.74 -11.41 -1.12
CA ASN A 194 -17.88 -10.07 -0.58
C ASN A 194 -16.67 -9.20 -0.95
N ILE A 195 -15.45 -9.72 -0.82
CA ILE A 195 -14.23 -8.99 -1.19
C ILE A 195 -14.21 -8.67 -2.70
N THR A 196 -14.57 -9.63 -3.55
CA THR A 196 -14.62 -9.45 -5.02
C THR A 196 -15.73 -8.50 -5.48
N ALA A 197 -16.76 -8.29 -4.68
CA ALA A 197 -17.85 -7.37 -4.97
C ALA A 197 -17.57 -5.92 -4.54
N VAL A 198 -16.48 -5.66 -3.80
CA VAL A 198 -16.16 -4.30 -3.35
C VAL A 198 -15.77 -3.43 -4.54
N ASP A 199 -16.57 -2.40 -4.80
CA ASP A 199 -16.40 -1.44 -5.91
C ASP A 199 -16.20 0.00 -5.41
N GLU A 200 -15.97 0.15 -4.10
CA GLU A 200 -15.67 1.40 -3.41
C GLU A 200 -14.50 1.21 -2.46
N ASN A 201 -13.59 2.18 -2.48
CA ASN A 201 -12.42 2.23 -1.63
C ASN A 201 -12.66 3.18 -0.45
N PHE A 202 -12.20 2.77 0.73
CA PHE A 202 -12.40 3.48 1.99
C PHE A 202 -11.06 3.82 2.64
N HIS A 203 -10.89 5.08 3.02
CA HIS A 203 -9.79 5.50 3.89
C HIS A 203 -10.32 6.11 5.16
N VAL A 204 -9.76 5.70 6.29
CA VAL A 204 -10.06 6.27 7.59
C VAL A 204 -8.84 7.08 8.03
N THR A 205 -9.04 8.37 8.29
CA THR A 205 -7.97 9.22 8.83
C THR A 205 -7.63 8.81 10.25
N SER A 206 -6.38 9.06 10.64
CA SER A 206 -5.85 8.63 11.94
C SER A 206 -6.04 9.65 13.06
N ASP A 207 -6.59 10.83 12.77
CA ASP A 207 -6.93 11.84 13.77
C ASP A 207 -8.21 11.46 14.53
N ASP A 208 -8.48 12.17 15.63
CA ASP A 208 -9.61 11.89 16.52
C ASP A 208 -10.97 11.92 15.80
N LYS A 209 -11.07 12.64 14.67
CA LYS A 209 -12.29 12.73 13.86
C LYS A 209 -12.58 11.46 13.06
N LYS A 210 -11.58 10.61 12.80
CA LYS A 210 -11.68 9.36 12.01
C LYS A 210 -12.54 9.52 10.75
N LEU A 211 -12.24 10.55 9.96
CA LEU A 211 -12.98 10.85 8.75
C LEU A 211 -12.86 9.69 7.76
N VAL A 212 -13.99 9.26 7.23
CA VAL A 212 -14.07 8.21 6.21
C VAL A 212 -14.15 8.86 4.84
N MET A 213 -13.12 8.66 4.03
CA MET A 213 -13.11 9.01 2.62
C MET A 213 -13.56 7.79 1.83
N GLN A 214 -14.72 7.88 1.19
CA GLN A 214 -15.28 6.83 0.36
C GLN A 214 -15.25 7.30 -1.09
N LYS A 215 -14.67 6.50 -1.98
CA LYS A 215 -14.60 6.80 -3.41
C LYS A 215 -14.90 5.55 -4.24
N PRO A 216 -15.69 5.67 -5.32
CA PRO A 216 -15.90 4.56 -6.24
C PRO A 216 -14.60 4.20 -6.96
N CYS A 217 -14.37 2.91 -7.15
CA CYS A 217 -13.29 2.40 -7.97
C CYS A 217 -13.68 2.51 -9.44
N LEU A 218 -13.19 3.56 -10.09
CA LEU A 218 -13.45 3.84 -11.48
C LEU A 218 -12.34 3.22 -12.33
N TRP A 219 -12.73 2.39 -13.29
CA TRP A 219 -11.90 1.84 -14.34
C TRP A 219 -12.42 2.37 -15.67
N ASN A 220 -11.63 3.21 -16.36
CA ASN A 220 -12.02 3.92 -17.59
C ASN A 220 -13.41 4.59 -17.49
N GLY A 221 -13.68 5.23 -16.34
CA GLY A 221 -14.94 5.94 -16.07
C GLY A 221 -16.12 5.04 -15.66
N SER A 222 -15.97 3.72 -15.70
CA SER A 222 -16.99 2.76 -15.27
C SER A 222 -16.68 2.22 -13.87
N LYS A 223 -17.71 2.05 -13.04
CA LYS A 223 -17.55 1.41 -11.73
C LYS A 223 -17.17 -0.07 -11.92
N ARG A 224 -16.12 -0.52 -11.25
CA ARG A 224 -15.65 -1.90 -11.29
C ARG A 224 -15.21 -2.34 -9.89
N PRO A 225 -15.12 -3.66 -9.63
CA PRO A 225 -14.43 -4.16 -8.46
C PRO A 225 -13.06 -3.51 -8.30
N CYS A 226 -12.75 -3.09 -7.08
CA CYS A 226 -11.46 -2.52 -6.75
C CYS A 226 -10.39 -3.62 -6.82
N TYR A 227 -10.61 -4.70 -6.09
CA TYR A 227 -9.50 -5.58 -5.72
C TYR A 227 -9.33 -6.76 -6.69
N LEU A 228 -8.10 -6.93 -7.16
CA LEU A 228 -7.65 -8.08 -7.95
C LEU A 228 -6.97 -9.14 -7.08
N PHE A 229 -6.43 -8.73 -5.94
CA PHE A 229 -5.73 -9.57 -4.99
C PHE A 229 -6.26 -9.30 -3.57
N ALA A 230 -6.08 -10.25 -2.67
CA ALA A 230 -6.37 -10.06 -1.25
C ALA A 230 -5.24 -10.58 -0.37
N ARG A 231 -5.12 -9.99 0.81
CA ARG A 231 -4.22 -10.40 1.90
C ARG A 231 -4.87 -10.11 3.25
N LYS A 232 -4.47 -10.75 4.35
CA LYS A 232 -3.32 -11.65 4.53
C LYS A 232 -3.83 -13.05 4.88
N PHE A 233 -3.57 -14.06 4.04
CA PHE A 233 -4.01 -15.42 4.32
C PHE A 233 -2.91 -16.21 5.01
N ASN A 234 -3.26 -16.95 6.08
CA ASN A 234 -2.33 -17.87 6.72
C ASN A 234 -2.09 -19.10 5.83
N PRO A 235 -0.91 -19.76 5.92
CA PRO A 235 -0.64 -20.97 5.13
C PRO A 235 -1.67 -22.09 5.33
N GLU A 236 -2.23 -22.21 6.54
CA GLU A 236 -3.29 -23.18 6.87
C GLU A 236 -4.59 -22.98 6.09
N ALA A 237 -4.82 -21.80 5.50
CA ALA A 237 -6.00 -21.50 4.72
C ALA A 237 -5.93 -22.03 3.27
N LEU A 238 -4.78 -22.55 2.83
CA LEU A 238 -4.53 -22.95 1.44
C LEU A 238 -5.55 -23.95 0.90
N ASP A 239 -5.86 -25.01 1.66
CA ASP A 239 -6.78 -26.05 1.20
C ASP A 239 -8.20 -25.51 1.01
N ASN A 240 -8.64 -24.59 1.87
CA ASN A 240 -9.94 -23.94 1.74
C ASN A 240 -9.94 -22.98 0.56
N LEU A 241 -8.87 -22.19 0.37
CA LEU A 241 -8.71 -21.32 -0.79
C LEU A 241 -8.81 -22.09 -2.11
N LEU A 242 -8.09 -23.21 -2.24
CA LEU A 242 -8.12 -24.04 -3.45
C LEU A 242 -9.53 -24.59 -3.74
N LYS A 243 -10.26 -25.06 -2.71
CA LYS A 243 -11.66 -25.52 -2.85
C LYS A 243 -12.60 -24.39 -3.27
N GLN A 244 -12.39 -23.18 -2.74
CA GLN A 244 -13.22 -22.04 -3.13
C GLN A 244 -12.92 -21.62 -4.56
N PHE A 245 -11.65 -21.50 -4.96
CA PHE A 245 -11.28 -21.04 -6.30
C PHE A 245 -11.80 -21.94 -7.43
N THR A 246 -11.87 -23.26 -7.23
CA THR A 246 -12.51 -24.17 -8.20
C THR A 246 -13.97 -23.83 -8.46
N SER A 247 -14.67 -23.23 -7.49
CA SER A 247 -16.06 -22.80 -7.62
C SER A 247 -16.20 -21.48 -8.39
N TYR A 248 -15.15 -20.66 -8.45
CA TYR A 248 -15.15 -19.35 -9.14
C TYR A 248 -14.66 -19.42 -10.59
N THR A 249 -13.73 -20.32 -10.91
CA THR A 249 -13.10 -20.41 -12.24
C THR A 249 -13.81 -21.35 -13.22
N SER A 250 -14.96 -21.90 -12.82
CA SER A 250 -15.75 -22.84 -13.63
C SER A 250 -16.82 -22.15 -14.50
N VAL A 251 -16.77 -20.82 -14.61
CA VAL A 251 -17.68 -20.00 -15.43
C VAL A 251 -16.90 -19.18 -16.43
#